data_AF-A0A084SXJ7-F1
#
_entry.id   AF-A0A084SXJ7-F1
#
_cell.length_a   1.000
_cell.length_b   1.000
_cell.length_c   1.000
_cell.angle_alpha   90.00
_cell.angle_beta   90.00
_cell.angle_gamma   90.00
#
_symmetry.space_group_name_H-M   'P 1'
#
loop_
_entity.id
_entity.type
_entity.pdbx_description
1 polymer ?
#
loop_
_entity_poly.entity_id
_entity_poly.type
_entity_poly.pdbx_seq_one_letter_code
_entity_poly.pdbx_strand_id
1 'polypeptide(L)'
;MLETDEEDGKEPSFDVISGSGLYHAIVGTNPNDVGAELQIAEDLSLQFDEPVYSINRATDPWLIMSFRNGVGAVEDVGPEALAKSLGCPLPESKEHSDLPMEQRLRHVALVEGVRAQEAYGILEEESGEPLEPGHYRLEDTPQGLLIASDTGDIGFADINISERRPIATAYGVIASPSLDIFFVNILRGGECIGQYAQPPREHSSLPRVTEIKGERVPERILSALGIPAKWFRNE
;
A
#
# COMPACT_ATOMS: atom_id res chain seq x y z
N MET A 1 33.17 34.07 14.90
CA MET A 1 32.66 33.44 13.66
C MET A 1 32.51 31.96 13.95
N LEU A 2 31.30 31.56 14.28
CA LEU A 2 30.86 30.17 14.19
C LEU A 2 29.73 30.24 13.17
N GLU A 3 30.00 29.70 11.99
CA GLU A 3 29.01 29.55 10.93
C GLU A 3 28.00 28.51 11.41
N THR A 4 26.77 28.93 11.60
CA THR A 4 25.61 28.04 11.70
C THR A 4 25.26 27.62 10.28
N ASP A 5 25.52 26.35 9.95
CA ASP A 5 24.91 25.69 8.80
C ASP A 5 23.39 25.70 9.02
N GLU A 6 22.71 26.51 8.21
CA GLU A 6 21.26 26.39 8.00
C GLU A 6 21.04 25.07 7.27
N GLU A 7 20.62 24.04 8.02
CA GLU A 7 20.02 22.83 7.47
C GLU A 7 18.82 23.26 6.61
N ASP A 8 18.98 23.10 5.31
CA ASP A 8 17.98 23.30 4.27
C ASP A 8 16.77 22.39 4.57
N GLY A 9 15.79 22.96 5.25
CA GLY A 9 14.62 22.25 5.75
C GLY A 9 13.76 21.74 4.60
N LYS A 10 13.97 20.48 4.22
CA LYS A 10 12.92 19.71 3.53
C LYS A 10 11.71 19.66 4.46
N GLU A 11 10.60 20.23 4.03
CA GLU A 11 9.31 20.04 4.71
C GLU A 11 9.08 18.53 4.90
N PRO A 12 8.70 18.07 6.11
CA PRO A 12 8.43 16.65 6.35
C PRO A 12 7.29 16.18 5.44
N SER A 13 7.36 14.95 4.93
CA SER A 13 6.37 14.36 4.00
C SER A 13 5.02 13.99 4.66
N PHE A 14 4.75 14.61 5.81
CA PHE A 14 3.63 14.32 6.68
C PHE A 14 3.03 15.63 7.17
N ASP A 15 1.71 15.76 7.05
CA ASP A 15 0.96 16.85 7.65
C ASP A 15 0.51 16.44 9.05
N VAL A 16 0.86 17.23 10.05
CA VAL A 16 0.31 17.09 11.39
C VAL A 16 -0.98 17.90 11.47
N ILE A 17 -2.11 17.22 11.38
CA ILE A 17 -3.42 17.82 11.62
C ILE A 17 -3.65 17.85 13.12
N SER A 18 -3.40 19.02 13.70
CA SER A 18 -3.71 19.29 15.10
C SER A 18 -5.23 19.29 15.29
N GLY A 19 -5.77 18.20 15.84
CA GLY A 19 -7.16 18.21 16.31
C GLY A 19 -7.35 19.18 17.47
N SER A 20 -8.56 19.72 17.60
CA SER A 20 -8.96 20.60 18.71
C SER A 20 -9.48 19.82 19.93
N GLY A 21 -9.17 18.52 20.03
CA GLY A 21 -9.75 17.56 20.97
C GLY A 21 -8.73 16.52 21.47
N LEU A 22 -9.17 15.28 21.72
CA LEU A 22 -8.35 14.19 22.29
C LEU A 22 -7.37 13.53 21.31
N TYR A 23 -7.31 13.99 20.06
CA TYR A 23 -6.59 13.30 19.00
C TYR A 23 -5.88 14.29 18.08
N HIS A 24 -4.73 13.86 17.60
CA HIS A 24 -3.97 14.48 16.53
C HIS A 24 -3.81 13.44 15.42
N ALA A 25 -3.74 13.88 14.17
CA ALA A 25 -3.48 12.99 13.05
C ALA A 25 -2.16 13.38 12.39
N ILE A 26 -1.35 12.39 12.08
CA ILE A 26 -0.21 12.53 11.19
C ILE A 26 -0.64 11.88 9.87
N VAL A 27 -0.76 12.71 8.83
CA VAL A 27 -1.22 12.25 7.52
C VAL A 27 -0.02 12.27 6.60
N GLY A 28 0.45 11.10 6.18
CA GLY A 28 1.34 11.00 5.04
C GLY A 28 0.65 11.63 3.82
N THR A 29 1.18 12.75 3.34
CA THR A 29 0.71 13.38 2.10
C THR A 29 1.34 12.74 0.87
N ASN A 30 2.37 11.92 1.11
CA ASN A 30 3.16 11.22 0.15
C ASN A 30 2.75 9.73 0.09
N PRO A 31 2.09 9.26 -0.99
CA PRO A 31 1.68 7.86 -1.15
C PRO A 31 2.86 6.90 -1.41
N ASN A 32 4.09 7.33 -1.14
CA ASN A 32 5.33 6.57 -1.31
C ASN A 32 5.93 6.19 0.04
N ASP A 33 5.47 6.87 1.08
CA ASP A 33 5.78 6.55 2.46
C ASP A 33 4.84 5.44 2.93
N VAL A 34 4.46 4.51 2.03
CA VAL A 34 3.60 3.37 2.31
C VAL A 34 4.34 2.46 3.28
N GLY A 35 3.75 2.25 4.45
CA GLY A 35 4.37 1.53 5.55
C GLY A 35 5.10 2.43 6.55
N ALA A 36 5.44 3.68 6.20
CA ALA A 36 6.03 4.61 7.18
C ALA A 36 5.01 4.98 8.27
N GLU A 37 3.73 5.03 7.92
CA GLU A 37 2.63 5.21 8.85
C GLU A 37 2.57 4.09 9.90
N LEU A 38 3.00 2.87 9.56
CA LEU A 38 3.05 1.74 10.49
C LEU A 38 4.18 1.93 11.51
N GLN A 39 5.40 2.22 11.03
CA GLN A 39 6.55 2.44 11.91
C GLN A 39 6.33 3.66 12.83
N ILE A 40 5.80 4.76 12.28
CA ILE A 40 5.50 5.97 13.06
C ILE A 40 4.41 5.67 14.10
N ALA A 41 3.35 4.94 13.73
CA ALA A 41 2.28 4.59 14.67
C ALA A 41 2.79 3.67 15.78
N GLU A 42 3.63 2.69 15.46
CA GLU A 42 4.26 1.79 16.41
C GLU A 42 5.13 2.57 17.42
N ASP A 43 6.05 3.39 16.93
CA ASP A 43 6.98 4.18 17.75
C ASP A 43 6.25 5.19 18.65
N LEU A 44 5.17 5.80 18.15
CA LEU A 44 4.33 6.69 18.93
C LEU A 44 3.53 5.92 19.99
N SER A 45 3.03 4.73 19.68
CA SER A 45 2.25 3.94 20.63
C SER A 45 3.06 3.45 21.86
N LEU A 46 4.40 3.54 21.80
CA LEU A 46 5.28 3.28 22.95
C LEU A 46 5.38 4.49 23.91
N GLN A 47 4.99 5.68 23.45
CA GLN A 47 5.12 6.94 24.18
C GLN A 47 3.79 7.44 24.77
N PHE A 48 2.66 6.89 24.31
CA PHE A 48 1.32 7.29 24.71
C PHE A 48 0.51 6.07 25.19
N ASP A 49 -0.33 6.27 26.21
CA ASP A 49 -1.20 5.21 26.76
C ASP A 49 -2.44 4.96 25.86
N GLU A 50 -2.80 5.96 25.06
CA GLU A 50 -3.87 5.91 24.08
C GLU A 50 -3.47 5.12 22.82
N PRO A 51 -4.44 4.44 22.16
CA PRO A 51 -4.15 3.75 20.90
C PRO A 51 -3.80 4.74 19.78
N VAL A 52 -2.76 4.43 19.02
CA VAL A 52 -2.39 5.16 17.81
C VAL A 52 -2.94 4.41 16.61
N TYR A 53 -3.71 5.07 15.75
CA TYR A 53 -4.30 4.44 14.58
C TYR A 53 -3.52 4.80 13.31
N SER A 54 -3.21 3.78 12.52
CA SER A 54 -2.70 3.91 11.16
C SER A 54 -3.82 3.58 10.17
N ILE A 55 -4.02 4.44 9.17
CA ILE A 55 -5.06 4.27 8.14
C ILE A 55 -4.37 4.31 6.78
N ASN A 56 -4.26 3.16 6.14
CA ASN A 56 -3.69 3.04 4.81
C ASN A 56 -4.79 3.16 3.75
N ARG A 57 -4.71 4.21 2.93
CA ARG A 57 -5.64 4.49 1.83
C ARG A 57 -5.25 3.82 0.51
N ALA A 58 -4.10 3.18 0.44
CA ALA A 58 -3.61 2.50 -0.76
C ALA A 58 -4.27 1.14 -1.00
N THR A 59 -4.91 0.57 0.03
CA THR A 59 -5.68 -0.67 -0.03
C THR A 59 -7.18 -0.38 -0.16
N ASP A 60 -7.93 -1.26 -0.82
CA ASP A 60 -9.40 -1.24 -0.84
C ASP A 60 -9.95 -2.60 -0.38
N PRO A 61 -10.58 -2.70 0.81
CA PRO A 61 -10.90 -1.59 1.71
C PRO A 61 -9.67 -0.98 2.40
N TRP A 62 -9.82 0.26 2.90
CA TRP A 62 -8.75 0.93 3.64
C TRP A 62 -8.34 0.08 4.84
N LEU A 63 -7.06 -0.26 4.93
CA LEU A 63 -6.53 -1.02 6.06
C LEU A 63 -6.38 -0.07 7.24
N ILE A 64 -7.04 -0.41 8.35
CA ILE A 64 -6.94 0.31 9.60
C ILE A 64 -6.23 -0.59 10.60
N MET A 65 -5.16 -0.07 11.21
CA MET A 65 -4.45 -0.74 12.30
C MET A 65 -4.44 0.13 13.54
N SER A 66 -4.64 -0.46 14.71
CA SER A 66 -4.44 0.19 16.00
C SER A 66 -3.17 -0.33 16.65
N PHE A 67 -2.37 0.58 17.21
CA PHE A 67 -1.14 0.26 17.91
C PHE A 67 -1.28 0.66 19.38
N ARG A 68 -0.90 -0.25 20.28
CA ARG A 68 -0.80 -0.01 21.73
C ARG A 68 0.48 -0.61 22.26
N ASN A 69 1.33 0.21 22.89
CA ASN A 69 2.60 -0.24 23.44
C ASN A 69 3.45 -1.02 22.43
N GLY A 70 3.47 -0.56 21.17
CA GLY A 70 4.20 -1.20 20.07
C GLY A 70 3.50 -2.41 19.43
N VAL A 71 2.32 -2.82 19.91
CA VAL A 71 1.60 -3.98 19.38
C VAL A 71 0.49 -3.50 18.44
N GLY A 72 0.60 -3.86 17.17
CA GLY A 72 -0.40 -3.59 16.13
C GLY A 72 -1.52 -4.64 16.08
N ALA A 73 -2.76 -4.20 15.86
CA ALA A 73 -3.92 -5.04 15.59
C ALA A 73 -4.70 -4.48 14.40
N VAL A 74 -5.18 -5.35 13.52
CA VAL A 74 -6.06 -4.95 12.42
C VAL A 74 -7.44 -4.67 12.96
N GLU A 75 -8.00 -3.51 12.61
CA GLU A 75 -9.33 -3.08 12.99
C GLU A 75 -10.32 -3.41 11.87
N ASP A 76 -11.33 -4.23 12.17
CA ASP A 76 -12.41 -4.58 11.24
C ASP A 76 -13.50 -3.48 11.22
N VAL A 77 -13.07 -2.24 10.97
CA VAL A 77 -13.96 -1.08 10.81
C VAL A 77 -13.49 -0.20 9.66
N GLY A 78 -14.46 0.41 8.97
CA GLY A 78 -14.16 1.43 7.97
C GLY A 78 -13.74 2.77 8.59
N PRO A 79 -13.13 3.66 7.81
CA PRO A 79 -12.60 4.94 8.27
C PRO A 79 -13.68 5.87 8.85
N GLU A 80 -14.89 5.87 8.29
CA GLU A 80 -16.00 6.67 8.84
C GLU A 80 -16.49 6.12 10.18
N ALA A 81 -16.52 4.79 10.33
CA ALA A 81 -16.92 4.13 11.57
C ALA A 81 -15.90 4.41 12.69
N LEU A 82 -14.59 4.33 12.38
CA LEU A 82 -13.52 4.72 13.28
C LEU A 82 -13.62 6.21 13.65
N ALA A 83 -13.78 7.10 12.66
CA ALA A 83 -13.92 8.53 12.91
C ALA A 83 -15.08 8.82 13.87
N LYS A 84 -16.23 8.15 13.68
CA LYS A 84 -17.40 8.28 14.55
C LYS A 84 -17.12 7.77 15.97
N SER A 85 -16.44 6.62 16.13
CA SER A 85 -16.09 6.09 17.46
C SER A 85 -15.12 6.99 18.20
N LEU A 86 -14.24 7.68 17.48
CA LEU A 86 -13.30 8.65 18.03
C LEU A 86 -13.92 10.03 18.29
N GLY A 87 -15.19 10.24 17.91
CA GLY A 87 -15.89 11.52 18.07
C GLY A 87 -15.46 12.59 17.07
N CYS A 88 -14.83 12.21 15.96
CA CYS A 88 -14.42 13.12 14.91
C CYS A 88 -15.65 13.73 14.20
N PRO A 89 -15.71 15.06 14.03
CA PRO A 89 -16.76 15.69 13.25
C PRO A 89 -16.57 15.33 11.77
N LEU A 90 -17.46 14.50 11.24
CA LEU A 90 -17.51 14.20 9.82
C LEU A 90 -18.22 15.35 9.07
N PRO A 91 -17.74 15.77 7.88
CA PRO A 91 -18.48 16.70 7.05
C PRO A 91 -19.89 16.13 6.78
N GLU A 92 -20.92 16.98 6.84
CA GLU A 92 -22.31 16.55 6.59
C GLU A 92 -22.37 15.73 5.30
N SER A 93 -22.72 14.46 5.45
CA SER A 93 -22.71 13.50 4.37
C SER A 93 -23.64 14.00 3.25
N LYS A 94 -23.08 14.43 2.12
CA LYS A 94 -23.71 14.05 0.86
C LYS A 94 -23.68 12.54 0.90
N GLU A 95 -24.87 11.94 0.94
CA GLU A 95 -25.10 10.49 0.94
C GLU A 95 -23.93 9.78 0.27
N HIS A 96 -23.19 8.99 1.05
CA HIS A 96 -22.17 8.13 0.51
C HIS A 96 -22.86 7.33 -0.59
N SER A 97 -22.52 7.65 -1.83
CA SER A 97 -22.91 6.84 -2.96
C SER A 97 -22.30 5.49 -2.64
N ASP A 98 -23.14 4.48 -2.43
CA ASP A 98 -22.78 3.09 -2.65
C ASP A 98 -22.00 3.05 -3.97
N LEU A 99 -20.67 3.10 -3.91
CA LEU A 99 -19.87 2.83 -5.09
C LEU A 99 -20.20 1.37 -5.40
N PRO A 100 -20.85 1.08 -6.54
CA PRO A 100 -21.23 -0.30 -6.84
C PRO A 100 -19.98 -1.17 -6.75
N MET A 101 -20.14 -2.42 -6.27
CA MET A 101 -19.07 -3.45 -6.21
C MET A 101 -18.24 -3.55 -7.50
N GLU A 102 -18.75 -3.02 -8.60
CA GLU A 102 -18.14 -2.88 -9.91
C GLU A 102 -16.83 -2.07 -9.96
N GLN A 103 -16.46 -1.28 -8.93
CA GLN A 103 -15.27 -0.40 -8.95
C GLN A 103 -14.15 -0.71 -7.95
N ARG A 104 -14.18 -1.84 -7.23
CA ARG A 104 -13.08 -2.16 -6.30
C ARG A 104 -11.74 -2.30 -7.03
N LEU A 105 -10.75 -1.53 -6.58
CA LEU A 105 -9.39 -1.68 -7.09
C LEU A 105 -8.84 -3.03 -6.62
N ARG A 106 -8.05 -3.67 -7.47
CA ARG A 106 -7.39 -4.93 -7.14
C ARG A 106 -5.89 -4.77 -7.20
N HIS A 107 -5.19 -5.44 -6.31
CA HIS A 107 -3.74 -5.42 -6.17
C HIS A 107 -3.17 -6.81 -6.45
N VAL A 108 -2.26 -6.86 -7.41
CA VAL A 108 -1.56 -8.07 -7.86
C VAL A 108 -0.11 -7.70 -8.09
N ALA A 109 0.83 -8.61 -7.84
CA ALA A 109 2.24 -8.33 -8.06
C ALA A 109 2.96 -9.39 -8.88
N LEU A 110 3.98 -8.95 -9.61
CA LEU A 110 5.02 -9.81 -10.17
C LEU A 110 6.33 -9.52 -9.45
N VAL A 111 7.01 -10.55 -8.93
CA VAL A 111 8.34 -10.43 -8.33
C VAL A 111 9.36 -11.23 -9.14
N GLU A 112 10.30 -10.53 -9.77
CA GLU A 112 11.37 -11.16 -10.55
C GLU A 112 12.44 -11.78 -9.63
N GLY A 113 12.88 -12.99 -9.95
CA GLY A 113 13.99 -13.64 -9.26
C GLY A 113 13.64 -14.29 -7.91
N VAL A 114 12.36 -14.30 -7.53
CA VAL A 114 11.84 -14.99 -6.33
C VAL A 114 10.98 -16.18 -6.77
N ARG A 115 11.02 -17.27 -6.00
CA ARG A 115 10.15 -18.44 -6.21
C ARG A 115 9.02 -18.50 -5.19
N ALA A 116 7.92 -19.15 -5.55
CA ALA A 116 6.75 -19.30 -4.69
C ALA A 116 7.09 -19.87 -3.30
N GLN A 117 7.92 -20.92 -3.24
CA GLN A 117 8.32 -21.55 -1.96
C GLN A 117 9.10 -20.58 -1.05
N GLU A 118 9.92 -19.72 -1.64
CA GLU A 118 10.70 -18.74 -0.90
C GLU A 118 9.83 -17.59 -0.41
N ALA A 119 8.90 -17.13 -1.23
CA ALA A 119 7.92 -16.12 -0.84
C ALA A 119 6.99 -16.61 0.27
N TYR A 120 6.55 -17.88 0.24
CA TYR A 120 5.80 -18.46 1.35
C TYR A 120 6.54 -18.30 2.68
N GLY A 121 7.81 -18.71 2.74
CA GLY A 121 8.61 -18.60 3.97
C GLY A 121 8.78 -17.16 4.44
N ILE A 122 8.99 -16.21 3.51
CA ILE A 122 9.08 -14.78 3.84
C ILE A 122 7.77 -14.28 4.46
N LEU A 123 6.63 -14.57 3.82
CA LEU A 123 5.34 -14.06 4.26
C LEU A 123 4.87 -14.69 5.59
N GLU A 124 5.20 -15.96 5.83
CA GLU A 124 4.98 -16.61 7.14
C GLU A 124 5.87 -15.98 8.24
N GLU A 125 7.14 -15.70 7.95
CA GLU A 125 8.02 -15.03 8.90
C GLU A 125 7.53 -13.62 9.26
N GLU A 126 7.03 -12.86 8.27
CA GLU A 126 6.50 -11.50 8.48
C GLU A 126 5.19 -11.50 9.26
N SER A 127 4.29 -12.45 8.98
CA SER A 127 3.01 -12.53 9.70
C SER A 127 3.14 -13.15 11.10
N GLY A 128 4.25 -13.85 11.39
CA GLY A 128 4.46 -14.55 12.65
C GLY A 128 3.60 -15.81 12.83
N GLU A 129 2.77 -16.13 11.84
CA GLU A 129 1.85 -17.27 11.82
C GLU A 129 1.90 -17.97 10.45
N PRO A 130 1.51 -19.26 10.36
CA PRO A 130 1.36 -19.92 9.07
C PRO A 130 0.33 -19.22 8.19
N LEU A 131 0.59 -19.11 6.89
CA LEU A 131 -0.35 -18.50 5.97
C LEU A 131 -1.60 -19.37 5.82
N GLU A 132 -2.77 -18.76 6.04
CA GLU A 132 -4.05 -19.43 5.80
C GLU A 132 -4.18 -19.85 4.32
N PRO A 133 -4.63 -21.08 4.03
CA PRO A 133 -4.80 -21.55 2.66
C PRO A 133 -5.72 -20.62 1.85
N GLY A 134 -5.21 -20.14 0.72
CA GLY A 134 -5.96 -19.26 -0.18
C GLY A 134 -5.85 -17.76 0.12
N HIS A 135 -5.14 -17.37 1.19
CA HIS A 135 -4.85 -15.96 1.47
C HIS A 135 -4.04 -15.32 0.34
N TYR A 136 -3.03 -16.04 -0.13
CA TYR A 136 -2.27 -15.71 -1.33
C TYR A 136 -2.31 -16.85 -2.34
N ARG A 137 -2.35 -16.48 -3.62
CA ARG A 137 -2.07 -17.34 -4.75
C ARG A 137 -0.69 -16.98 -5.28
N LEU A 138 0.28 -17.80 -4.89
CA LEU A 138 1.68 -17.70 -5.29
C LEU A 138 1.94 -18.67 -6.46
N GLU A 139 2.23 -18.14 -7.64
CA GLU A 139 2.44 -18.94 -8.86
C GLU A 139 3.79 -18.59 -9.52
N ASP A 140 4.64 -19.59 -9.71
CA ASP A 140 5.88 -19.42 -10.47
C ASP A 140 5.56 -19.28 -11.97
N THR A 141 5.89 -18.13 -12.55
CA THR A 141 5.75 -17.84 -13.99
C THR A 141 7.12 -17.71 -14.65
N PRO A 142 7.22 -17.76 -15.99
CA PRO A 142 8.47 -17.48 -16.69
C PRO A 142 9.07 -16.09 -16.40
N GLN A 143 8.23 -15.12 -16.02
CA GLN A 143 8.61 -13.75 -15.72
C GLN A 143 9.04 -13.57 -14.25
N GLY A 144 8.68 -14.49 -13.37
CA GLY A 144 8.89 -14.39 -11.93
C GLY A 144 7.71 -14.94 -11.13
N LEU A 145 7.67 -14.65 -9.84
CA LEU A 145 6.58 -15.02 -8.97
C LEU A 145 5.38 -14.08 -9.17
N LEU A 146 4.24 -14.64 -9.54
CA LEU A 146 2.95 -13.95 -9.49
C LEU A 146 2.36 -14.08 -8.08
N ILE A 147 1.87 -12.96 -7.54
CA ILE A 147 1.20 -12.87 -6.24
C ILE A 147 -0.18 -12.27 -6.49
N ALA A 148 -1.22 -13.01 -6.19
CA ALA A 148 -2.61 -12.54 -6.22
C ALA A 148 -3.33 -12.96 -4.95
N SER A 149 -4.51 -12.40 -4.69
CA SER A 149 -5.42 -12.87 -3.64
C SER A 149 -6.83 -13.02 -4.19
N ASP A 150 -7.57 -13.97 -3.63
CA ASP A 150 -9.00 -14.14 -3.92
C ASP A 150 -9.86 -13.00 -3.35
N THR A 151 -9.34 -12.25 -2.37
CA THR A 151 -9.99 -11.04 -1.86
C THR A 151 -9.82 -9.84 -2.80
N GLY A 152 -8.93 -9.95 -3.79
CA GLY A 152 -8.56 -8.88 -4.69
C GLY A 152 -7.42 -7.98 -4.18
N ASP A 153 -6.93 -8.20 -2.96
CA ASP A 153 -5.85 -7.39 -2.38
C ASP A 153 -4.76 -8.29 -1.77
N ILE A 154 -3.49 -7.99 -2.05
CA ILE A 154 -2.32 -8.71 -1.54
C ILE A 154 -1.64 -7.98 -0.37
N GLY A 155 -2.21 -6.86 0.08
CA GLY A 155 -1.64 -6.05 1.16
C GLY A 155 -0.21 -5.64 0.86
N PHE A 156 0.72 -5.93 1.77
CA PHE A 156 2.13 -5.56 1.66
C PHE A 156 3.01 -6.68 1.10
N ALA A 157 2.44 -7.76 0.54
CA ALA A 157 3.23 -8.93 0.16
C ALA A 157 4.37 -8.60 -0.84
N ASP A 158 4.13 -7.70 -1.78
CA ASP A 158 5.14 -7.27 -2.76
C ASP A 158 6.26 -6.42 -2.15
N ILE A 159 5.93 -5.57 -1.18
CA ILE A 159 6.90 -4.78 -0.39
C ILE A 159 7.73 -5.71 0.50
N ASN A 160 7.09 -6.54 1.32
CA ASN A 160 7.74 -7.45 2.27
C ASN A 160 8.71 -8.40 1.55
N ILE A 161 8.31 -8.95 0.40
CA ILE A 161 9.19 -9.80 -0.39
C ILE A 161 10.35 -8.98 -0.99
N SER A 162 10.09 -7.76 -1.46
CA SER A 162 11.15 -6.88 -1.97
C SER A 162 12.19 -6.51 -0.90
N GLU A 163 11.75 -6.27 0.34
CA GLU A 163 12.62 -5.99 1.49
C GLU A 163 13.49 -7.18 1.84
N ARG A 164 12.87 -8.36 1.99
CA ARG A 164 13.60 -9.60 2.32
C ARG A 164 14.44 -10.12 1.16
N ARG A 165 14.21 -9.64 -0.07
CA ARG A 165 15.02 -9.92 -1.27
C ARG A 165 15.41 -8.63 -1.99
N PRO A 166 16.42 -7.90 -1.48
CA PRO A 166 16.78 -6.57 -1.98
C PRO A 166 17.24 -6.51 -3.45
N ILE A 167 17.65 -7.66 -4.01
CA ILE A 167 18.06 -7.76 -5.42
C ILE A 167 16.88 -8.02 -6.37
N ALA A 168 15.74 -8.46 -5.84
CA ALA A 168 14.53 -8.72 -6.60
C ALA A 168 13.88 -7.41 -7.02
N THR A 169 13.20 -7.42 -8.16
CA THR A 169 12.34 -6.32 -8.58
C THR A 169 10.91 -6.78 -8.54
N ALA A 170 10.11 -6.10 -7.72
CA ALA A 170 8.68 -6.34 -7.62
C ALA A 170 7.91 -5.25 -8.39
N TYR A 171 6.86 -5.66 -9.08
CA TYR A 171 5.94 -4.80 -9.80
C TYR A 171 4.58 -4.96 -9.15
N GLY A 172 4.24 -4.06 -8.21
CA GLY A 172 2.92 -3.99 -7.59
C GLY A 172 1.95 -3.29 -8.51
N VAL A 173 0.93 -3.99 -8.99
CA VAL A 173 -0.07 -3.48 -9.93
C VAL A 173 -1.40 -3.31 -9.21
N ILE A 174 -1.88 -2.07 -9.17
CA ILE A 174 -3.19 -1.72 -8.61
C ILE A 174 -4.07 -1.22 -9.74
N ALA A 175 -5.19 -1.89 -10.00
CA ALA A 175 -6.08 -1.50 -11.09
C ALA A 175 -7.55 -1.77 -10.83
N SER A 176 -8.38 -0.93 -11.44
CA SER A 176 -9.81 -1.15 -11.61
C SER A 176 -10.10 -2.29 -12.61
N PRO A 177 -11.30 -2.89 -12.58
CA PRO A 177 -11.69 -3.92 -13.55
C PRO A 177 -11.71 -3.45 -15.01
N SER A 178 -12.04 -2.19 -15.23
CA SER A 178 -12.04 -1.51 -16.54
C SER A 178 -10.66 -1.03 -16.97
N LEU A 179 -9.65 -1.08 -16.08
CA LEU A 179 -8.31 -0.50 -16.26
C LEU A 179 -8.33 1.02 -16.55
N ASP A 180 -9.43 1.72 -16.23
CA ASP A 180 -9.49 3.18 -16.31
C ASP A 180 -8.64 3.83 -15.22
N ILE A 181 -8.54 3.17 -14.07
CA ILE A 181 -7.56 3.40 -13.02
C ILE A 181 -6.55 2.25 -13.05
N PHE A 182 -5.26 2.57 -13.23
CA PHE A 182 -4.17 1.62 -13.32
C PHE A 182 -2.85 2.23 -12.82
N PHE A 183 -2.21 1.55 -11.88
CA PHE A 183 -0.92 1.95 -11.30
C PHE A 183 0.04 0.76 -11.29
N VAL A 184 1.33 1.05 -11.50
CA VAL A 184 2.40 0.08 -11.28
C VAL A 184 3.47 0.74 -10.44
N ASN A 185 3.72 0.19 -9.25
CA ASN A 185 4.85 0.54 -8.40
C ASN A 185 5.99 -0.44 -8.69
N ILE A 186 7.18 0.10 -8.94
CA ILE A 186 8.40 -0.67 -9.13
C ILE A 186 9.17 -0.64 -7.82
N LEU A 187 9.26 -1.78 -7.16
CA LEU A 187 9.88 -1.92 -5.85
C LEU A 187 11.23 -2.65 -5.96
N ARG A 188 12.22 -2.20 -5.20
CA ARG A 188 13.51 -2.91 -5.02
C ARG A 188 14.04 -2.63 -3.63
N GLY A 189 14.25 -3.67 -2.82
CA GLY A 189 14.70 -3.51 -1.44
C GLY A 189 13.68 -2.81 -0.55
N GLY A 190 12.39 -2.99 -0.82
CA GLY A 190 11.29 -2.30 -0.13
C GLY A 190 10.98 -0.89 -0.62
N GLU A 191 11.92 -0.26 -1.31
CA GLU A 191 11.74 1.10 -1.80
C GLU A 191 11.04 1.14 -3.16
N CYS A 192 10.09 2.06 -3.32
CA CYS A 192 9.47 2.36 -4.61
C CYS A 192 10.39 3.23 -5.46
N ILE A 193 11.11 2.61 -6.39
CA ILE A 193 12.07 3.27 -7.29
C ILE A 193 11.42 3.88 -8.53
N GLY A 194 10.12 3.67 -8.73
CA GLY A 194 9.37 4.38 -9.75
C GLY A 194 7.92 3.95 -9.87
N GLN A 195 7.09 4.82 -10.46
CA GLN A 195 5.67 4.59 -10.64
C GLN A 195 5.19 4.93 -12.05
N TYR A 196 4.41 4.02 -12.62
CA TYR A 196 3.55 4.27 -13.77
C TYR A 196 2.11 4.47 -13.30
N ALA A 197 1.39 5.42 -13.90
CA ALA A 197 0.00 5.72 -13.57
C ALA A 197 -0.80 6.10 -14.81
N GLN A 198 -1.98 5.50 -14.95
CA GLN A 198 -3.01 5.86 -15.92
C GLN A 198 -4.38 5.97 -15.22
N PRO A 199 -5.02 7.16 -15.22
CA PRO A 199 -4.51 8.43 -15.73
C PRO A 199 -3.26 8.90 -14.96
N PRO A 200 -2.42 9.76 -15.56
CA PRO A 200 -1.26 10.32 -14.87
C PRO A 200 -1.67 11.07 -13.60
N ARG A 201 -0.94 10.85 -12.50
CA ARG A 201 -1.07 11.67 -11.28
C ARG A 201 -0.18 12.90 -11.41
N GLU A 202 -0.76 14.10 -11.35
CA GLU A 202 -0.04 15.37 -11.50
C GLU A 202 0.86 15.69 -10.30
N HIS A 203 0.61 15.07 -9.14
CA HIS A 203 1.28 15.37 -7.87
C HIS A 203 1.89 14.12 -7.21
N SER A 204 2.39 13.17 -8.00
CA SER A 204 3.15 12.04 -7.45
C SER A 204 4.59 12.46 -7.18
N SER A 205 5.02 12.28 -5.94
CA SER A 205 6.41 12.39 -5.46
C SER A 205 7.29 11.23 -5.93
N LEU A 206 6.71 10.16 -6.52
CA LEU A 206 7.50 9.03 -7.03
C LEU A 206 8.24 9.43 -8.30
N PRO A 207 9.42 8.84 -8.53
CA PRO A 207 10.04 8.87 -9.83
C PRO A 207 9.04 8.37 -10.87
N ARG A 208 8.54 9.28 -11.71
CA ARG A 208 7.56 8.93 -12.72
C ARG A 208 8.22 8.10 -13.81
N VAL A 209 7.61 6.96 -14.09
CA VAL A 209 7.99 6.08 -15.18
C VAL A 209 6.93 6.17 -16.27
N THR A 210 7.36 6.27 -17.52
CA THR A 210 6.46 6.44 -18.66
C THR A 210 6.11 5.12 -19.36
N GLU A 211 6.84 4.05 -19.06
CA GLU A 211 6.67 2.72 -19.63
C GLU A 211 7.15 1.62 -18.67
N ILE A 212 6.43 0.51 -18.64
CA ILE A 212 6.80 -0.68 -17.87
C ILE A 212 7.20 -1.76 -18.87
N LYS A 213 8.44 -2.26 -18.75
CA LYS A 213 9.01 -3.25 -19.69
C LYS A 213 8.86 -2.83 -21.18
N GLY A 214 8.94 -1.52 -21.46
CA GLY A 214 8.81 -0.95 -22.81
C GLY A 214 7.37 -0.74 -23.29
N GLU A 215 6.36 -1.04 -22.46
CA GLU A 215 4.94 -0.91 -22.79
C GLU A 215 4.29 0.26 -22.05
N ARG A 216 3.29 0.88 -22.70
CA ARG A 216 2.62 2.10 -22.20
C ARG A 216 1.11 1.97 -22.08
N VAL A 217 0.56 0.84 -22.49
CA VAL A 217 -0.88 0.58 -22.50
C VAL A 217 -1.14 -0.47 -21.40
N PRO A 218 -2.08 -0.25 -20.46
CA PRO A 218 -2.31 -1.14 -19.31
C PRO A 218 -2.36 -2.63 -19.68
N GLU A 219 -3.11 -3.01 -20.70
CA GLU A 219 -3.22 -4.40 -21.15
C GLU A 219 -1.89 -4.98 -21.65
N ARG A 220 -1.08 -4.16 -22.34
CA ARG A 220 0.24 -4.56 -22.83
C ARG A 220 1.25 -4.64 -21.68
N ILE A 221 1.13 -3.75 -20.69
CA ILE A 221 1.94 -3.80 -19.46
C ILE A 221 1.63 -5.09 -18.69
N LEU A 222 0.35 -5.41 -18.46
CA LEU A 222 -0.07 -6.67 -17.83
C LEU A 222 0.50 -7.89 -18.57
N SER A 223 0.40 -7.90 -19.90
CA SER A 223 0.96 -8.98 -20.72
C SER A 223 2.49 -9.06 -20.63
N ALA A 224 3.20 -7.94 -20.57
CA ALA A 224 4.66 -7.91 -20.45
C ALA A 224 5.13 -8.40 -19.08
N LEU A 225 4.34 -8.13 -18.04
CA LEU A 225 4.54 -8.65 -16.69
C LEU A 225 4.03 -10.09 -16.53
N GLY A 226 3.39 -10.68 -17.54
CA GLY A 226 2.79 -12.01 -17.42
C GLY A 226 1.62 -12.09 -16.44
N ILE A 227 1.00 -10.95 -16.07
CA ILE A 227 -0.12 -10.88 -15.14
C ILE A 227 -1.44 -11.05 -15.92
N PRO A 228 -2.22 -12.12 -15.67
CA PRO A 228 -3.49 -12.32 -16.34
C PRO A 228 -4.52 -11.23 -16.00
N ALA A 229 -5.11 -10.58 -17.00
CA ALA A 229 -6.13 -9.53 -16.80
C ALA A 229 -7.37 -10.02 -16.02
N LYS A 230 -7.64 -11.33 -15.99
CA LYS A 230 -8.74 -11.93 -15.20
C LYS A 230 -8.65 -11.60 -13.70
N TRP A 231 -7.44 -11.35 -13.17
CA TRP A 231 -7.29 -10.99 -11.76
C TRP A 231 -7.94 -9.66 -11.41
N PHE A 232 -8.10 -8.78 -12.40
CA PHE A 232 -8.72 -7.47 -12.22
C PHE A 232 -10.24 -7.48 -12.52
N ARG A 233 -10.75 -8.49 -13.21
CA ARG A 233 -12.16 -8.53 -13.63
C ARG A 233 -13.07 -8.92 -12.46
N ASN A 234 -14.24 -8.29 -12.41
CA ASN A 234 -15.35 -8.80 -11.61
C ASN A 234 -15.99 -9.94 -12.39
N GLU A 235 -15.97 -11.14 -11.80
CA GLU A 235 -16.78 -12.27 -12.27
C GLU A 235 -18.21 -12.17 -11.72
#